data_AF-A0A9Q1HLR6-F1
#
_entry.id   AF-A0A9Q1HLR6-F1
#
_cell.length_a   1.000
_cell.length_b   1.000
_cell.length_c   1.000
_cell.angle_alpha   90.00
_cell.angle_beta   90.00
_cell.angle_gamma   90.00
#
_symmetry.space_group_name_H-M   'P 1'
#
loop_
_entity.id
_entity.type
_entity.pdbx_description
1 polymer ?
#
loop_
_entity_poly.entity_id
_entity_poly.type
_entity_poly.pdbx_seq_one_letter_code
_entity_poly.pdbx_strand_id
1 'polypeptide(L)'
;MSFDDPALSGIFSDPLLLALRQPPNLRRILTSSKLLTLDYASKGNAHCNKKRCQICKHITTEERINIPNINFPIIPPNLNCDSCNVVYIFLCNLCKDKLYVGETGTSFRLRFNNHKQSIRDNTLGFPVAEHFNLPHHSIENLKVILIANNFICAEQRKRTELVWIMKLKSHITGLNKDLGLLNQYTFQQTI
;
A
#
# COMPACT_ATOMS: atom_id res chain seq x y z
N MET A 1 -42.70 8.52 26.78
CA MET A 1 -42.45 8.00 28.15
C MET A 1 -42.89 9.08 29.10
N SER A 2 -44.01 8.86 29.81
CA SER A 2 -44.54 9.77 30.82
C SER A 2 -43.75 9.62 32.12
N PHE A 3 -43.32 10.75 32.69
CA PHE A 3 -42.47 10.84 33.88
C PHE A 3 -43.33 11.15 35.10
N ASP A 4 -44.20 10.23 35.48
CA ASP A 4 -45.02 10.38 36.70
C ASP A 4 -44.78 9.17 37.60
N ASP A 5 -43.53 9.03 38.07
CA ASP A 5 -43.22 8.10 39.16
C ASP A 5 -43.41 8.83 40.49
N PRO A 6 -44.44 8.47 41.30
CA PRO A 6 -44.78 9.17 42.53
C PRO A 6 -43.70 9.07 43.62
N ALA A 7 -42.69 8.20 43.48
CA ALA A 7 -41.57 8.12 44.40
C ALA A 7 -40.54 9.26 44.21
N LEU A 8 -40.50 9.90 43.03
CA LEU A 8 -39.49 10.91 42.69
C LEU A 8 -39.89 12.34 43.08
N SER A 9 -41.19 12.60 43.31
CA SER A 9 -41.71 13.94 43.62
C SER A 9 -41.33 14.47 45.00
N GLY A 10 -40.93 13.59 45.92
CA GLY A 10 -40.48 13.98 47.27
C GLY A 10 -38.98 14.28 47.38
N ILE A 11 -38.19 13.92 46.35
CA ILE A 11 -36.71 14.00 46.38
C ILE A 11 -36.21 15.20 45.58
N PHE A 12 -36.88 15.55 44.48
CA PHE A 12 -36.52 16.68 43.63
C PHE A 12 -37.60 17.75 43.69
N SER A 13 -37.26 18.92 44.21
CA SER A 13 -38.16 20.09 44.28
C SER A 13 -38.42 20.72 42.91
N ASP A 14 -37.49 20.54 41.97
CA ASP A 14 -37.52 21.07 40.62
C ASP A 14 -37.67 19.95 39.58
N PRO A 15 -38.29 20.21 38.42
CA PRO A 15 -38.43 19.20 37.37
C PRO A 15 -37.06 18.70 36.91
N LEU A 16 -36.94 17.37 36.82
CA LEU A 16 -35.72 16.70 36.37
C LEU A 16 -35.31 17.19 34.97
N LEU A 17 -34.09 17.72 34.85
CA LEU A 17 -33.53 18.12 33.57
C LEU A 17 -33.22 16.86 32.73
N LEU A 18 -33.99 16.67 31.65
CA LEU A 18 -33.66 15.69 30.62
C LEU A 18 -32.42 16.15 29.84
N ALA A 19 -31.25 15.62 30.22
CA ALA A 19 -30.03 15.79 29.45
C ALA A 19 -30.10 14.91 28.18
N LEU A 20 -30.54 15.51 27.06
CA LEU A 20 -30.45 14.86 25.75
C LEU A 20 -29.02 14.95 25.22
N ARG A 21 -28.54 13.84 24.65
CA ARG A 21 -27.21 13.79 24.03
C ARG A 21 -27.16 14.77 22.86
N GLN A 22 -26.10 15.58 22.77
CA GLN A 22 -25.95 16.51 21.65
C GLN A 22 -26.05 15.78 20.29
N PRO A 23 -26.81 16.35 19.33
CA PRO A 23 -26.87 15.79 17.99
C PRO A 23 -25.49 15.87 17.31
N PRO A 24 -25.22 14.98 16.34
CA PRO A 24 -23.99 15.05 15.56
C PRO A 24 -23.76 16.45 14.98
N ASN A 25 -22.57 17.01 15.20
CA ASN A 25 -22.19 18.26 14.53
C ASN A 25 -21.83 18.02 13.05
N LEU A 26 -21.85 19.09 12.25
CA LEU A 26 -21.62 19.03 10.81
C LEU A 26 -20.29 18.35 10.46
N ARG A 27 -19.22 18.62 11.22
CA ARG A 27 -17.94 17.93 11.09
C ARG A 27 -18.12 16.42 11.21
N ARG A 28 -18.77 15.91 12.27
CA ARG A 28 -19.00 14.47 12.48
C ARG A 28 -19.83 13.83 11.36
N ILE A 29 -20.77 14.57 10.79
CA ILE A 29 -21.60 14.13 9.65
C ILE A 29 -20.75 14.06 8.37
N LEU A 30 -19.98 15.11 8.10
CA LEU A 30 -19.24 15.27 6.84
C LEU A 30 -17.87 14.57 6.82
N THR A 31 -17.23 14.36 7.98
CA THR A 31 -15.95 13.65 8.09
C THR A 31 -16.12 12.16 8.38
N SER A 32 -17.36 11.67 8.37
CA SER A 32 -17.67 10.24 8.49
C SER A 32 -17.38 9.55 7.15
N SER A 33 -16.12 9.18 6.91
CA SER A 33 -15.78 8.24 5.84
C SER A 33 -15.88 6.80 6.39
N LYS A 34 -17.08 6.22 6.33
CA LYS A 34 -17.18 4.76 6.34
C LYS A 34 -16.57 4.27 5.02
N LEU A 35 -15.29 3.96 5.03
CA LEU A 35 -14.69 3.16 3.97
C LEU A 35 -15.45 1.84 3.95
N LEU A 36 -16.05 1.49 2.82
CA LEU A 36 -16.58 0.15 2.60
C LEU A 36 -15.41 -0.82 2.80
N THR A 37 -15.39 -1.50 3.94
CA THR A 37 -14.59 -2.70 4.10
C THR A 37 -15.27 -3.73 3.23
N LEU A 38 -14.89 -3.76 1.95
CA LEU A 38 -15.14 -4.92 1.12
C LEU A 38 -14.43 -6.06 1.85
N ASP A 39 -15.21 -6.92 2.51
CA ASP A 39 -14.72 -8.16 3.10
C ASP A 39 -14.28 -9.06 1.94
N TYR A 40 -13.10 -8.77 1.40
CA TYR A 40 -12.46 -9.61 0.40
C TYR A 40 -12.21 -10.96 1.07
N ALA A 41 -12.97 -11.98 0.66
CA ALA A 41 -12.93 -13.33 1.22
C ALA A 41 -11.53 -13.96 1.21
N SER A 42 -10.66 -13.48 0.34
CA SER A 42 -9.25 -13.87 0.24
C SER A 42 -8.37 -12.63 0.40
N LYS A 43 -7.56 -12.61 1.45
CA LYS A 43 -6.62 -11.54 1.77
C LYS A 43 -5.25 -11.85 1.17
N GLY A 44 -4.55 -10.80 0.75
CA GLY A 44 -3.15 -10.89 0.36
C GLY A 44 -2.90 -11.33 -1.08
N ASN A 45 -1.63 -11.63 -1.35
CA ASN A 45 -1.15 -12.05 -2.65
C ASN A 45 -1.36 -13.55 -2.87
N ALA A 46 -1.74 -13.93 -4.08
CA ALA A 46 -1.87 -15.33 -4.46
C ALA A 46 -1.04 -15.68 -5.69
N HIS A 47 -0.79 -16.97 -5.84
CA HIS A 47 -0.25 -17.52 -7.07
C HIS A 47 -1.32 -17.52 -8.17
N CYS A 48 -0.90 -17.26 -9.40
CA CYS A 48 -1.81 -17.29 -10.56
C CYS A 48 -2.17 -18.72 -11.02
N ASN A 49 -1.66 -19.76 -10.34
CA ASN A 49 -1.89 -21.20 -10.61
C ASN A 49 -1.54 -21.69 -12.03
N LYS A 50 -0.80 -20.89 -12.82
CA LYS A 50 -0.27 -21.31 -14.13
C LYS A 50 1.00 -22.13 -13.95
N LYS A 51 1.01 -23.36 -14.46
CA LYS A 51 2.12 -24.34 -14.31
C LYS A 51 3.51 -23.81 -14.69
N ARG A 52 3.60 -22.90 -15.66
CA ARG A 52 4.88 -22.35 -16.17
C ARG A 52 5.19 -20.94 -15.67
N CYS A 53 4.45 -20.42 -14.68
CA CYS A 53 4.66 -19.05 -14.20
C CYS A 53 5.95 -18.94 -13.39
N GLN A 54 6.94 -18.24 -13.94
CA GLN A 54 8.23 -17.99 -13.27
C GLN A 54 8.18 -16.86 -12.24
N ILE A 55 7.04 -16.17 -12.11
CA ILE A 55 6.87 -15.03 -11.20
C ILE A 55 6.33 -15.49 -9.85
N CYS A 56 5.48 -16.52 -9.83
CA CYS A 56 4.86 -17.02 -8.61
C CYS A 56 5.88 -17.41 -7.53
N LYS A 57 7.05 -17.94 -7.93
CA LYS A 57 8.13 -18.27 -6.98
C LYS A 57 8.68 -17.07 -6.22
N HIS A 58 8.52 -15.86 -6.76
CA HIS A 58 8.96 -14.61 -6.12
C HIS A 58 7.83 -13.94 -5.33
N ILE A 59 6.56 -14.28 -5.56
CA ILE A 59 5.44 -13.64 -4.88
C ILE A 59 5.34 -14.17 -3.45
N THR A 60 5.37 -13.25 -2.49
CA THR A 60 5.10 -13.55 -1.09
C THR A 60 3.59 -13.67 -0.87
N THR A 61 3.11 -14.78 -0.34
CA THR A 61 1.69 -14.99 0.02
C THR A 61 1.38 -14.71 1.50
N GLU A 62 2.36 -14.18 2.23
CA GLU A 62 2.18 -13.79 3.63
C GLU A 62 1.18 -12.62 3.75
N GLU A 63 0.45 -12.55 4.86
CA GLU A 63 -0.53 -11.50 5.11
C GLU A 63 0.08 -10.20 5.67
N ARG A 64 1.38 -10.21 5.99
CA ARG A 64 2.08 -9.06 6.57
C ARG A 64 3.43 -8.88 5.92
N ILE A 65 3.79 -7.63 5.64
CA ILE A 65 5.17 -7.30 5.29
C ILE A 65 5.94 -7.07 6.59
N ASN A 66 6.99 -7.84 6.81
CA ASN A 66 7.95 -7.60 7.88
C ASN A 66 9.21 -6.96 7.28
N ILE A 67 9.20 -5.64 7.15
CA ILE A 67 10.39 -4.83 6.82
C ILE A 67 10.94 -4.30 8.14
N PRO A 68 12.26 -4.15 8.32
CA PRO A 68 12.81 -3.56 9.54
C PRO A 68 12.14 -2.22 9.88
N ASN A 69 11.67 -2.13 11.12
CA ASN A 69 10.95 -0.98 11.71
C ASN A 69 9.53 -0.73 11.19
N ILE A 70 9.01 -1.57 10.29
CA ILE A 70 7.71 -1.34 9.65
C ILE A 70 6.95 -2.65 9.48
N ASN A 71 5.90 -2.81 10.27
CA ASN A 71 4.94 -3.92 10.17
C ASN A 71 3.60 -3.39 9.62
N PHE A 72 3.33 -3.66 8.35
CA PHE A 72 2.01 -3.36 7.76
C PHE A 72 1.29 -4.65 7.36
N PRO A 73 -0.01 -4.78 7.66
CA PRO A 73 -0.82 -5.82 7.07
C PRO A 73 -0.88 -5.57 5.55
N ILE A 74 -0.58 -6.61 4.78
CA ILE A 74 -0.81 -6.63 3.34
C ILE A 74 -2.32 -6.84 3.22
N ILE A 75 -3.08 -5.74 3.10
CA ILE A 75 -4.53 -5.78 2.82
C ILE A 75 -4.83 -5.34 1.37
N PRO A 76 -4.25 -5.96 0.34
CA PRO A 76 -4.76 -5.86 -1.01
C PRO A 76 -5.87 -6.92 -1.20
N PRO A 77 -6.72 -6.74 -2.24
CA PRO A 77 -7.51 -7.84 -2.78
C PRO A 77 -6.59 -8.97 -3.25
N ASN A 78 -7.16 -10.11 -3.65
CA ASN A 78 -6.45 -11.30 -4.13
C ASN A 78 -5.64 -11.03 -5.43
N LEU A 79 -4.47 -10.39 -5.29
CA LEU A 79 -3.60 -9.99 -6.39
C LEU A 79 -2.62 -11.09 -6.74
N ASN A 80 -2.35 -11.25 -8.03
CA ASN A 80 -1.45 -12.25 -8.55
C ASN A 80 -0.60 -11.70 -9.71
N CYS A 81 0.18 -12.56 -10.36
CA CYS A 81 1.09 -12.19 -11.44
C CYS A 81 0.41 -11.47 -12.63
N ASP A 82 -0.89 -11.65 -12.80
CA ASP A 82 -1.66 -11.19 -13.97
C ASP A 82 -2.39 -9.89 -13.69
N SER A 83 -2.38 -9.43 -12.44
CA SER A 83 -3.02 -8.19 -12.04
C SER A 83 -2.43 -7.00 -12.80
N CYS A 84 -3.30 -6.13 -13.30
CA CYS A 84 -2.94 -4.88 -13.95
C CYS A 84 -3.17 -3.70 -13.00
N ASN A 85 -2.62 -2.53 -13.37
CA ASN A 85 -2.87 -1.28 -12.65
C ASN A 85 -2.53 -1.42 -11.15
N VAL A 86 -1.30 -1.87 -10.86
CA VAL A 86 -0.84 -2.23 -9.52
C VAL A 86 0.30 -1.34 -9.03
N VAL A 87 0.39 -1.19 -7.70
CA VAL A 87 1.60 -0.75 -7.01
C VAL A 87 2.20 -1.97 -6.31
N TYR A 88 3.52 -2.12 -6.37
CA TYR A 88 4.24 -3.28 -5.87
C TYR A 88 5.53 -2.88 -5.16
N ILE A 89 6.07 -3.83 -4.40
CA ILE A 89 7.34 -3.74 -3.69
C ILE A 89 8.21 -4.92 -4.10
N PHE A 90 9.47 -4.64 -4.44
CA PHE A 90 10.54 -5.64 -4.47
C PHE A 90 11.37 -5.55 -3.21
N LEU A 91 11.68 -6.70 -2.63
CA LEU A 91 12.49 -6.85 -1.44
C LEU A 91 13.66 -7.76 -1.76
N CYS A 92 14.86 -7.39 -1.33
CA CYS A 92 15.99 -8.32 -1.27
C CYS A 92 15.86 -9.16 0.02
N ASN A 93 15.98 -10.48 -0.08
CA ASN A 93 15.95 -11.35 1.11
C ASN A 93 17.30 -11.41 1.87
N LEU A 94 18.38 -10.90 1.28
CA LEU A 94 19.71 -10.86 1.91
C LEU A 94 19.96 -9.55 2.66
N CYS A 95 19.46 -8.44 2.12
CA CYS A 95 19.62 -7.12 2.71
C CYS A 95 18.43 -6.77 3.60
N LYS A 96 18.69 -6.13 4.74
CA LYS A 96 17.64 -5.72 5.66
C LYS A 96 16.82 -4.53 5.12
N ASP A 97 17.47 -3.59 4.44
CA ASP A 97 16.93 -2.27 4.10
C ASP A 97 16.75 -2.04 2.58
N LYS A 98 17.15 -2.99 1.73
CA LYS A 98 17.08 -2.85 0.26
C LYS A 98 15.73 -3.30 -0.26
N LEU A 99 14.90 -2.29 -0.55
CA LEU A 99 13.60 -2.43 -1.16
C LEU A 99 13.36 -1.39 -2.25
N TYR A 100 12.56 -1.76 -3.24
CA TYR A 100 12.14 -0.90 -4.34
C TYR A 100 10.61 -0.84 -4.37
N VAL A 101 10.03 0.35 -4.45
CA VAL A 101 8.60 0.54 -4.70
C VAL A 101 8.43 0.95 -6.16
N GLY A 102 7.45 0.33 -6.84
CA GLY A 102 7.15 0.63 -8.23
C GLY A 102 5.66 0.56 -8.54
N GLU A 103 5.25 1.23 -9.61
CA GLU A 103 3.92 1.09 -10.21
C GLU A 103 3.95 0.45 -11.61
N THR A 104 2.81 -0.10 -12.03
CA THR A 104 2.54 -0.35 -13.44
C THR A 104 1.06 -0.21 -13.79
N GLY A 105 0.75 0.46 -14.89
CA GLY A 105 -0.57 0.46 -15.51
C GLY A 105 -0.87 -0.81 -16.31
N THR A 106 0.16 -1.47 -16.84
CA THR A 106 0.07 -2.73 -17.60
C THR A 106 -0.04 -3.94 -16.66
N SER A 107 -0.05 -5.16 -17.22
CA SER A 107 0.05 -6.37 -16.39
C SER A 107 1.35 -6.40 -15.59
N PHE A 108 1.27 -6.82 -14.33
CA PHE A 108 2.44 -6.98 -13.48
C PHE A 108 3.44 -7.97 -14.08
N ARG A 109 2.96 -9.02 -14.74
CA ARG A 109 3.81 -9.96 -15.51
C ARG A 109 4.73 -9.25 -16.48
N LEU A 110 4.19 -8.36 -17.32
CA LEU A 110 5.00 -7.62 -18.29
C LEU A 110 6.06 -6.77 -17.57
N ARG A 111 5.66 -6.04 -16.51
CA ARG A 111 6.58 -5.21 -15.74
C ARG A 111 7.69 -6.02 -15.07
N PHE A 112 7.36 -7.17 -14.49
CA PHE A 112 8.33 -8.07 -13.88
C PHE A 112 9.31 -8.62 -14.91
N ASN A 113 8.83 -9.04 -16.09
CA ASN A 113 9.69 -9.52 -17.16
C ASN A 113 10.66 -8.45 -17.64
N ASN A 114 10.24 -7.18 -17.71
CA ASN A 114 11.14 -6.07 -18.05
C ASN A 114 12.24 -5.91 -16.99
N HIS A 115 11.90 -5.95 -15.70
CA HIS A 115 12.91 -5.92 -14.62
C HIS A 115 13.85 -7.14 -14.68
N LYS A 116 13.31 -8.33 -14.93
CA LYS A 116 14.11 -9.56 -15.12
C LYS A 116 15.07 -9.42 -16.29
N GLN A 117 14.63 -8.82 -17.39
CA GLN A 117 15.47 -8.53 -18.54
C GLN A 117 16.60 -7.57 -18.17
N SER A 118 16.28 -6.47 -17.49
CA SER A 118 17.29 -5.50 -17.06
C SER A 118 18.33 -6.10 -16.09
N ILE A 119 17.90 -6.99 -15.19
CA ILE A 119 18.83 -7.74 -14.32
C ILE A 119 19.74 -8.63 -15.18
N ARG A 120 19.17 -9.41 -16.11
CA ARG A 120 19.96 -10.30 -16.99
C ARG A 120 20.99 -9.54 -17.82
N ASP A 121 20.63 -8.38 -18.32
CA ASP A 121 21.47 -7.58 -19.20
C ASP A 121 22.41 -6.65 -18.39
N ASN A 122 22.36 -6.70 -17.07
CA ASN A 122 23.08 -5.81 -16.16
C ASN A 122 22.97 -4.32 -16.56
N THR A 123 21.74 -3.89 -16.85
CA THR A 123 21.50 -2.55 -17.39
C THR A 123 21.86 -1.46 -16.37
N LEU A 124 22.86 -0.65 -16.70
CA LEU A 124 23.28 0.50 -15.90
C LEU A 124 22.18 1.56 -15.79
N GLY A 125 22.11 2.25 -14.65
CA GLY A 125 21.10 3.25 -14.36
C GLY A 125 19.79 2.68 -13.78
N PHE A 126 19.59 1.36 -13.82
CA PHE A 126 18.42 0.70 -13.25
C PHE A 126 18.76 0.14 -11.87
N PRO A 127 18.28 0.73 -10.76
CA PRO A 127 18.75 0.37 -9.42
C PRO A 127 18.44 -1.06 -9.02
N VAL A 128 17.31 -1.62 -9.48
CA VAL A 128 16.97 -3.02 -9.25
C VAL A 128 17.95 -3.93 -9.97
N ALA A 129 18.28 -3.63 -11.23
CA ALA A 129 19.24 -4.40 -12.02
C ALA A 129 20.64 -4.35 -11.40
N GLU A 130 21.12 -3.16 -11.07
CA GLU A 130 22.43 -2.97 -10.44
C GLU A 130 22.53 -3.72 -9.11
N HIS A 131 21.50 -3.65 -8.26
CA HIS A 131 21.52 -4.31 -6.95
C HIS A 131 21.59 -5.84 -7.08
N PHE A 132 20.77 -6.45 -7.94
CA PHE A 132 20.74 -7.91 -8.09
C PHE A 132 21.90 -8.48 -8.93
N ASN A 133 22.79 -7.63 -9.45
CA ASN A 133 24.05 -8.02 -10.06
C ASN A 133 25.26 -7.79 -9.13
N LEU A 134 25.06 -7.34 -7.88
CA LEU A 134 26.13 -7.27 -6.87
C LEU A 134 26.61 -8.68 -6.47
N PRO A 135 27.84 -8.81 -5.94
CA PRO A 135 28.33 -10.09 -5.42
C PRO A 135 27.33 -10.71 -4.43
N HIS A 136 27.12 -12.02 -4.54
CA HIS A 136 26.17 -12.81 -3.74
C HIS A 136 24.69 -12.47 -3.91
N HIS A 137 24.33 -11.59 -4.86
CA HIS A 137 22.95 -11.27 -5.18
C HIS A 137 22.56 -11.90 -6.51
N SER A 138 21.29 -12.27 -6.62
CA SER A 138 20.69 -12.77 -7.86
C SER A 138 19.19 -12.52 -7.85
N ILE A 139 18.53 -12.71 -8.99
CA ILE A 139 17.07 -12.62 -9.06
C ILE A 139 16.35 -13.59 -8.10
N GLU A 140 16.97 -14.71 -7.71
CA GLU A 140 16.38 -15.65 -6.75
C GLU A 140 16.26 -15.06 -5.34
N ASN A 141 17.01 -13.98 -5.06
CA ASN A 141 16.94 -13.24 -3.81
C ASN A 141 15.82 -12.19 -3.78
N LEU A 142 15.14 -11.97 -4.91
CA LEU A 142 14.05 -11.01 -5.05
C LEU A 142 12.71 -11.61 -4.60
N LYS A 143 12.09 -10.96 -3.62
CA LYS A 143 10.70 -11.18 -3.21
C LYS A 143 9.80 -10.06 -3.74
N VAL A 144 8.56 -10.40 -4.08
CA VAL A 144 7.56 -9.51 -4.68
C VAL A 144 6.33 -9.45 -3.79
N ILE A 145 5.85 -8.23 -3.55
CA ILE A 145 4.59 -7.98 -2.85
C ILE A 145 3.76 -7.00 -3.68
N LEU A 146 2.50 -7.34 -3.97
CA LEU A 146 1.57 -6.44 -4.66
C LEU A 146 0.68 -5.81 -3.60
N ILE A 147 0.71 -4.48 -3.48
CA ILE A 147 0.17 -3.79 -2.30
C ILE A 147 -1.13 -3.03 -2.58
N ALA A 148 -1.42 -2.71 -3.83
CA ALA A 148 -2.66 -2.03 -4.22
C ALA A 148 -2.92 -2.19 -5.72
N ASN A 149 -4.20 -2.13 -6.12
CA ASN A 149 -4.63 -2.11 -7.52
C ASN A 149 -5.91 -1.27 -7.71
N ASN A 150 -6.55 -1.37 -8.89
CA ASN A 150 -7.87 -0.79 -9.18
C ASN A 150 -7.93 0.75 -9.05
N PHE A 151 -6.83 1.43 -9.39
CA PHE A 151 -6.79 2.89 -9.42
C PHE A 151 -7.66 3.43 -10.56
N ILE A 152 -8.37 4.52 -10.30
CA ILE A 152 -9.24 5.17 -11.29
C ILE A 152 -8.39 5.76 -12.42
N CYS A 153 -7.23 6.34 -12.08
CA CYS A 153 -6.33 6.97 -13.03
C CYS A 153 -4.85 6.73 -12.69
N ALA A 154 -3.98 7.02 -13.66
CA ALA A 154 -2.53 6.90 -13.49
C ALA A 154 -1.99 7.84 -12.40
N GLU A 155 -2.56 9.03 -12.23
CA GLU A 155 -2.15 9.98 -11.20
C GLU A 155 -2.39 9.41 -9.79
N GLN A 156 -3.56 8.81 -9.55
CA GLN A 156 -3.87 8.16 -8.27
C GLN A 156 -2.85 7.05 -7.96
N ARG A 157 -2.53 6.21 -8.96
CA ARG A 157 -1.54 5.14 -8.82
C ARG A 157 -0.14 5.67 -8.50
N LYS A 158 0.31 6.71 -9.21
CA LYS A 158 1.59 7.39 -8.97
C LYS A 158 1.67 8.06 -7.60
N ARG A 159 0.59 8.72 -7.16
CA ARG A 159 0.51 9.28 -5.80
C ARG A 159 0.62 8.18 -4.75
N THR A 160 -0.03 7.03 -4.96
CA THR A 160 0.08 5.88 -4.07
C THR A 160 1.50 5.32 -4.03
N GLU A 161 2.16 5.17 -5.19
CA GLU A 161 3.59 4.80 -5.27
C GLU A 161 4.46 5.76 -4.43
N LEU A 162 4.30 7.07 -4.60
CA LEU A 162 5.04 8.08 -3.84
C LEU A 162 4.82 7.97 -2.34
N VAL A 163 3.58 7.81 -1.91
CA VAL A 163 3.23 7.62 -0.48
C VAL A 163 4.00 6.42 0.09
N TRP A 164 4.06 5.31 -0.64
CA TRP A 164 4.81 4.13 -0.20
C TRP A 164 6.33 4.33 -0.24
N ILE A 165 6.85 5.03 -1.26
CA ILE A 165 8.28 5.39 -1.33
C ILE A 165 8.71 6.18 -0.09
N MET A 166 7.89 7.17 0.31
CA MET A 166 8.14 8.01 1.47
C MET A 166 7.96 7.24 2.78
N LYS A 167 6.87 6.48 2.91
CA LYS A 167 6.54 5.70 4.10
C LYS A 167 7.61 4.66 4.41
N LEU A 168 8.15 4.00 3.38
CA LEU A 168 9.20 2.98 3.52
C LEU A 168 10.62 3.55 3.41
N LYS A 169 10.76 4.87 3.19
CA LYS A 169 12.05 5.55 2.98
C LYS A 169 12.94 4.86 1.94
N SER A 170 12.31 4.25 0.93
CA SER A 170 13.00 3.49 -0.13
C SER A 170 13.94 4.33 -0.98
N HIS A 171 13.78 5.66 -0.95
CA HIS A 171 14.64 6.62 -1.62
C HIS A 171 15.87 7.02 -0.81
N ILE A 172 15.90 6.71 0.48
CA ILE A 172 17.02 7.03 1.39
C ILE A 172 17.84 5.77 1.63
N THR A 173 17.18 4.70 2.07
CA THR A 173 17.86 3.45 2.47
C THR A 173 17.70 2.34 1.44
N GLY A 174 16.65 2.42 0.61
CA GLY A 174 16.28 1.41 -0.36
C GLY A 174 16.95 1.58 -1.73
N LEU A 175 16.21 1.20 -2.78
CA LEU A 175 16.67 1.13 -4.16
C LEU A 175 16.03 2.21 -5.06
N ASN A 176 15.06 3.00 -4.58
CA ASN A 176 14.49 4.07 -5.40
C ASN A 176 15.53 5.20 -5.51
N LYS A 177 16.02 5.54 -6.71
CA LYS A 177 17.05 6.59 -6.87
C LYS A 177 16.46 7.99 -6.95
N ASP A 178 15.33 8.15 -7.64
CA ASP A 178 14.71 9.46 -7.86
C ASP A 178 13.26 9.48 -7.37
N LEU A 179 12.91 10.52 -6.62
CA LEU A 179 11.52 10.91 -6.37
C LEU A 179 10.91 11.56 -7.62
N GLY A 180 11.18 11.05 -8.84
CA GLY A 180 10.96 11.71 -10.15
C GLY A 180 9.56 12.32 -10.41
N LEU A 181 8.62 12.10 -9.50
CA LEU A 181 7.38 12.83 -9.33
C LEU A 181 7.55 14.30 -8.93
N LEU A 182 8.52 14.65 -8.08
CA LEU A 182 8.67 16.03 -7.58
C LEU A 182 8.99 17.02 -8.69
N ASN A 183 9.66 16.64 -9.78
CA ASN A 183 9.87 17.54 -10.93
C ASN A 183 8.57 17.98 -11.61
N GLN A 184 7.46 17.24 -11.42
CA GLN A 184 6.14 17.58 -11.95
C GLN A 184 5.29 18.39 -10.95
N TYR A 185 5.73 18.46 -9.69
CA TYR A 185 5.04 19.14 -8.58
C TYR A 185 5.86 20.30 -7.98
N THR A 186 7.10 20.51 -8.42
CA THR A 186 7.85 21.73 -8.18
C THR A 186 7.25 22.83 -9.02
N PHE A 187 6.56 23.77 -8.38
CA PHE A 187 6.25 25.06 -9.00
C PHE A 187 7.56 25.65 -9.51
N GLN A 188 7.62 25.97 -10.81
CA GLN A 188 8.68 26.82 -11.34
C GLN A 188 8.67 28.11 -10.50
N GLN A 189 9.71 28.33 -9.70
CA GLN A 189 9.94 29.63 -9.12
C GLN A 189 10.33 30.54 -10.28
N THR A 190 9.35 31.27 -10.81
CA THR A 190 9.61 32.43 -11.67
C THR A 190 10.38 33.43 -10.84
N ILE A 191 11.63 33.68 -11.25
CA ILE A 191 12.44 34.84 -10.83
C ILE A 191 11.81 36.10 -11.44
#